data_AF-A0A485NMJ3-F1
#
_entry.id   AF-A0A485NMJ3-F1
#
_cell.length_a   1.000
_cell.length_b   1.000
_cell.length_c   1.000
_cell.angle_alpha   90.00
_cell.angle_beta   90.00
_cell.angle_gamma   90.00
#
_symmetry.space_group_name_H-M   'P 1'
#
loop_
_entity.id
_entity.type
_entity.pdbx_description
1 polymer ?
#
loop_
_entity_poly.entity_id
_entity_poly.type
_entity_poly.pdbx_seq_one_letter_code
_entity_poly.pdbx_strand_id
1 'polypeptide(L)'
;MLLLLLSCLLPAANGKSCLLCWPGLPALIDYDLQILWGTPGPPTELSQSLHTLFLKDHVFIEPWYLDQNRMEEAAAKLFNHIDEAIKKFRDNKPSLLEEIHIQQKVFTEKLDEISEELKEKAPQFLYHLTLPGSLQQVLW
;
A
#
# COMPACT_ATOMS: atom_id res chain seq x y z
N MET A 1 -17.93 11.24 -3.73
CA MET A 1 -16.54 11.61 -3.35
C MET A 1 -16.34 11.60 -1.83
N LEU A 2 -17.23 12.17 -1.03
CA LEU A 2 -17.16 12.10 0.45
C LEU A 2 -17.31 10.67 1.04
N LEU A 3 -18.12 9.82 0.39
CA LEU A 3 -18.35 8.44 0.83
C LEU A 3 -17.12 7.51 0.67
N LEU A 4 -16.24 7.81 -0.29
CA LEU A 4 -14.98 7.08 -0.49
C LEU A 4 -13.95 7.41 0.61
N LEU A 5 -13.95 8.66 1.07
CA LEU A 5 -13.13 9.10 2.20
C LEU A 5 -13.62 8.48 3.52
N LEU A 6 -14.94 8.31 3.67
CA LEU A 6 -15.55 7.63 4.83
C LEU A 6 -15.28 6.12 4.84
N SER A 7 -15.15 5.46 3.69
CA SER A 7 -14.75 4.05 3.62
C SER A 7 -13.27 3.80 3.98
N CYS A 8 -12.41 4.82 3.94
CA CYS A 8 -11.00 4.72 4.38
C CYS A 8 -10.81 4.94 5.89
N LEU A 9 -11.75 5.61 6.57
CA LEU A 9 -11.66 5.88 8.02
C LEU A 9 -12.34 4.81 8.88
N LEU A 10 -13.06 3.87 8.26
CA LEU A 10 -13.67 2.75 8.95
C LEU A 10 -12.75 1.53 8.82
N PRO A 11 -12.40 0.84 9.93
CA PRO A 11 -11.74 -0.46 9.81
C PRO A 11 -12.63 -1.34 8.94
N ALA A 12 -12.06 -1.96 7.90
CA ALA A 12 -12.79 -2.95 7.13
C ALA A 12 -13.36 -3.96 8.14
N ALA A 13 -14.69 -4.10 8.17
CA ALA A 13 -15.41 -4.86 9.20
C ALA A 13 -14.99 -6.34 9.32
N ASN A 14 -14.04 -6.80 8.48
CA ASN A 14 -13.57 -8.17 8.38
C ASN A 14 -12.04 -8.32 8.37
N GLY A 15 -11.24 -7.34 8.83
CA GLY A 15 -9.78 -7.51 8.95
C GLY A 15 -9.04 -7.71 7.62
N LYS A 16 -9.64 -7.29 6.50
CA LYS A 16 -9.01 -7.31 5.16
C LYS A 16 -8.22 -6.01 4.94
N SER A 17 -7.06 -6.11 4.28
CA SER A 17 -6.22 -4.95 3.95
C SER A 17 -6.94 -3.90 3.10
N CYS A 18 -6.63 -2.63 3.35
CA CYS A 18 -7.10 -1.48 2.58
C CYS A 18 -6.60 -1.48 1.10
N LEU A 19 -5.68 -2.37 0.73
CA LEU A 19 -5.26 -2.55 -0.67
C LEU A 19 -6.44 -2.99 -1.56
N LEU A 20 -7.41 -3.73 -1.01
CA LEU A 20 -8.66 -4.09 -1.69
C LEU A 20 -9.67 -2.93 -1.77
N CYS A 21 -9.45 -1.86 -0.99
CA CYS A 21 -10.26 -0.64 -1.07
C CYS A 21 -9.95 0.18 -2.34
N TRP A 22 -8.95 -0.23 -3.12
CA TRP A 22 -8.60 0.39 -4.39
C TRP A 22 -9.03 -0.50 -5.57
N PRO A 23 -10.31 -0.48 -5.97
CA PRO A 23 -10.86 -1.40 -6.98
C PRO A 23 -10.25 -1.25 -8.39
N GLY A 24 -9.44 -0.20 -8.64
CA GLY A 24 -8.71 0.02 -9.89
C GLY A 24 -7.21 -0.32 -9.82
N LEU A 25 -6.70 -0.76 -8.67
CA LEU A 25 -5.26 -0.91 -8.44
C LEU A 25 -4.57 -1.87 -9.42
N PRO A 26 -5.10 -3.06 -9.76
CA PRO A 26 -4.47 -3.92 -10.75
C PRO A 26 -4.33 -3.26 -12.12
N ALA A 27 -5.37 -2.56 -12.59
CA ALA A 27 -5.33 -1.87 -13.87
C ALA A 27 -4.32 -0.70 -13.87
N LEU A 28 -4.15 -0.01 -12.73
CA LEU A 28 -3.14 1.03 -12.57
C LEU A 28 -1.73 0.44 -12.57
N ILE A 29 -1.52 -0.70 -11.89
CA ILE A 29 -0.24 -1.42 -11.88
C ILE A 29 0.16 -1.81 -13.31
N ASP A 30 -0.77 -2.42 -14.06
CA ASP A 30 -0.53 -2.79 -15.46
C ASP A 30 -0.20 -1.57 -16.32
N TYR A 31 -0.92 -0.46 -16.14
CA TYR A 31 -0.68 0.79 -16.85
C TYR A 31 0.72 1.35 -16.56
N ASP A 32 1.08 1.47 -15.29
CA ASP A 32 2.38 2.01 -14.88
C ASP A 32 3.51 1.10 -15.37
N LEU A 33 3.37 -0.21 -15.22
CA LEU A 33 4.36 -1.18 -15.69
C LEU A 33 4.53 -1.11 -17.21
N GLN A 34 3.44 -0.92 -17.96
CA GLN A 34 3.47 -0.73 -19.39
C GLN A 34 4.22 0.55 -19.79
N ILE A 35 4.13 1.62 -19.01
CA ILE A 35 4.91 2.85 -19.20
C ILE A 35 6.39 2.61 -18.93
N LEU A 36 6.72 2.02 -17.78
CA LEU A 36 8.11 1.75 -17.39
C LEU A 36 8.81 0.81 -18.37
N TRP A 37 8.08 -0.16 -18.92
CA TRP A 37 8.63 -1.14 -19.84
C TRP A 37 8.70 -0.67 -21.29
N GLY A 38 7.65 -0.02 -21.79
CA GLY A 38 7.52 0.38 -23.19
C GLY A 38 7.06 -0.76 -24.11
N THR A 39 7.32 -0.63 -25.42
CA THR A 39 6.89 -1.60 -26.46
C THR A 39 8.06 -2.47 -26.91
N PRO A 40 7.90 -3.81 -27.04
CA PRO A 40 6.75 -4.62 -26.62
C PRO A 40 6.57 -4.61 -25.10
N GLY A 41 5.35 -4.87 -24.62
CA GLY A 41 4.99 -4.80 -23.19
C GLY A 41 5.81 -5.70 -22.26
N PRO A 42 5.63 -5.56 -20.93
CA PRO A 42 6.43 -6.26 -19.93
C PRO A 42 6.24 -7.78 -19.99
N PRO A 43 7.21 -8.57 -19.48
CA PRO A 43 7.04 -10.00 -19.28
C PRO A 43 5.85 -10.27 -18.37
N THR A 44 5.02 -11.23 -18.74
CA THR A 44 3.80 -11.59 -17.98
C THR A 44 4.11 -11.97 -16.53
N GLU A 45 5.27 -12.57 -16.27
CA GLU A 45 5.65 -12.95 -14.90
C GLU A 45 5.88 -11.73 -14.00
N LEU A 46 6.30 -10.59 -14.57
CA LEU A 46 6.50 -9.36 -13.83
C LEU A 46 5.16 -8.75 -13.38
N SER A 47 4.19 -8.64 -14.30
CA SER A 47 2.84 -8.16 -13.95
C SER A 47 2.13 -9.11 -12.99
N GLN A 48 2.22 -10.42 -13.22
CA GLN A 48 1.67 -11.43 -12.31
C GLN A 48 2.26 -11.35 -10.90
N SER A 49 3.58 -11.12 -10.79
CA SER A 49 4.25 -10.97 -9.51
C SER A 49 3.71 -9.75 -8.74
N LEU A 50 3.57 -8.60 -9.40
CA LEU A 50 3.03 -7.39 -8.78
C LEU A 50 1.54 -7.54 -8.44
N HIS A 51 0.73 -8.12 -9.32
CA HIS A 51 -0.66 -8.43 -9.00
C HIS A 51 -0.78 -9.32 -7.77
N THR A 52 0.09 -10.31 -7.63
CA THR A 52 0.09 -11.19 -6.44
C THR A 52 0.39 -10.40 -5.17
N LEU A 53 1.28 -9.39 -5.20
CA LEU A 53 1.53 -8.53 -4.04
C LEU A 53 0.26 -7.79 -3.60
N PHE A 54 -0.46 -7.18 -4.54
CA PHE A 54 -1.57 -6.28 -4.22
C PHE A 54 -2.93 -6.99 -4.07
N LEU A 55 -3.09 -8.15 -4.68
CA LEU A 55 -4.33 -8.94 -4.66
C LEU A 55 -4.28 -10.11 -3.67
N LYS A 56 -3.16 -10.30 -2.96
CA LYS A 56 -3.11 -11.32 -1.92
C LYS A 56 -4.17 -11.02 -0.87
N ASP A 57 -5.08 -11.97 -0.64
CA ASP A 57 -5.85 -12.04 0.59
C ASP A 57 -4.84 -12.31 1.70
N HIS A 58 -4.26 -11.24 2.21
CA HIS A 58 -3.53 -11.28 3.44
C HIS A 58 -4.58 -11.51 4.52
N VAL A 59 -4.69 -12.76 4.98
CA VAL A 59 -5.46 -13.10 6.18
C VAL A 59 -4.67 -12.53 7.34
N PHE A 60 -4.91 -11.26 7.66
CA PHE A 60 -4.24 -10.65 8.79
C PHE A 60 -4.92 -11.12 10.07
N ILE A 61 -4.08 -11.52 11.03
CA ILE A 61 -4.52 -11.85 12.37
C ILE A 61 -5.01 -10.58 13.10
N GLU A 62 -4.54 -9.40 12.67
CA GLU A 62 -4.92 -8.09 13.19
C GLU A 62 -5.31 -7.11 12.07
N PRO A 63 -6.24 -6.16 12.30
CA PRO A 63 -6.61 -5.17 11.29
C PRO A 63 -5.41 -4.27 10.96
N TRP A 64 -5.04 -4.18 9.68
CA TRP A 64 -4.08 -3.18 9.21
C TRP A 64 -4.71 -1.79 9.21
N TYR A 65 -4.14 -0.88 10.00
CA TYR A 65 -4.54 0.54 10.00
C TYR A 65 -3.74 1.27 8.94
N LEU A 66 -4.33 1.56 7.79
CA LEU A 66 -3.62 2.25 6.71
C LEU A 66 -4.41 3.48 6.26
N ASP A 67 -3.75 4.63 6.21
CA ASP A 67 -4.28 5.81 5.53
C ASP A 67 -3.82 5.86 4.07
N GLN A 68 -4.67 6.45 3.23
CA GLN A 68 -4.48 6.47 1.78
C GLN A 68 -3.19 7.17 1.37
N ASN A 69 -2.85 8.31 1.96
CA ASN A 69 -1.67 9.08 1.56
C ASN A 69 -0.38 8.29 1.79
N ARG A 70 -0.26 7.62 2.95
CA ARG A 70 0.93 6.81 3.25
C ARG A 70 1.03 5.57 2.36
N MET A 71 -0.10 4.96 1.99
CA MET A 71 -0.11 3.86 1.03
C MET A 71 0.33 4.31 -0.36
N GLU A 72 -0.19 5.44 -0.84
CA GLU A 72 0.20 6.03 -2.13
C GLU A 72 1.70 6.38 -2.14
N GLU A 73 2.22 6.93 -1.05
CA GLU A 73 3.66 7.21 -0.91
C GLU A 73 4.51 5.93 -0.96
N ALA A 74 4.10 4.88 -0.24
CA ALA A 74 4.78 3.59 -0.25
C ALA A 74 4.74 2.93 -1.64
N ALA A 75 3.60 3.02 -2.33
CA ALA A 75 3.44 2.50 -3.69
C ALA A 75 4.33 3.27 -4.68
N ALA A 76 4.36 4.60 -4.60
CA ALA A 76 5.24 5.42 -5.43
C ALA A 76 6.73 5.06 -5.23
N LYS A 77 7.15 4.82 -3.99
CA LYS A 77 8.52 4.35 -3.67
C LYS A 77 8.79 2.98 -4.29
N LEU A 78 7.86 2.03 -4.17
CA LEU A 78 7.97 0.73 -4.82
C LEU A 78 8.14 0.86 -6.33
N PHE A 79 7.31 1.66 -7.01
CA PHE A 79 7.39 1.84 -8.46
C PHE A 79 8.67 2.54 -8.92
N ASN A 80 9.22 3.46 -8.14
CA ASN A 80 10.54 4.01 -8.41
C ASN A 80 11.63 2.94 -8.36
N HIS A 81 11.58 2.02 -7.38
CA HIS A 81 12.53 0.91 -7.32
C HIS A 81 12.32 -0.08 -8.46
N ILE A 82 11.08 -0.33 -8.88
CA ILE A 82 10.76 -1.16 -10.06
C ILE A 82 11.36 -0.54 -11.32
N ASP A 83 11.23 0.77 -11.52
CA ASP A 83 11.81 1.49 -12.66
C ASP A 83 13.33 1.31 -12.71
N GLU A 84 14.02 1.53 -11.58
CA GLU A 84 15.47 1.33 -11.47
C GLU A 84 15.87 -0.14 -11.70
N ALA A 85 15.09 -1.10 -11.18
CA ALA A 85 15.32 -2.52 -11.41
C ALA A 85 15.16 -2.88 -12.89
N ILE A 86 14.14 -2.34 -13.56
CA ILE A 86 13.93 -2.53 -15.01
C ILE A 86 15.12 -1.94 -15.77
N LYS A 87 15.55 -0.70 -15.49
CA LYS A 87 16.70 -0.08 -16.17
C LYS A 87 17.98 -0.93 -16.04
N LYS A 88 18.20 -1.53 -14.87
CA LYS A 88 19.41 -2.30 -14.56
C LYS A 88 19.38 -3.74 -15.07
N PHE A 89 18.23 -4.41 -14.97
CA PHE A 89 18.11 -5.85 -15.15
C PHE A 89 17.18 -6.26 -16.30
N ARG A 90 16.76 -5.33 -17.17
CA ARG A 90 15.86 -5.58 -18.31
C ARG A 90 16.19 -6.87 -19.08
N ASP A 91 17.47 -7.07 -19.42
CA ASP A 91 17.93 -8.22 -20.21
C ASP A 91 18.28 -9.46 -19.36
N ASN A 92 18.30 -9.32 -18.03
CA ASN A 92 18.56 -10.38 -17.08
C ASN A 92 17.30 -10.64 -16.22
N LYS A 93 16.33 -11.33 -16.84
CA LYS A 93 15.04 -11.66 -16.22
C LYS A 93 15.16 -12.31 -14.83
N PRO A 94 16.06 -13.28 -14.56
CA PRO A 94 16.24 -13.83 -13.22
C PRO A 94 16.60 -12.77 -12.17
N SER A 95 17.56 -11.90 -12.46
CA SER A 95 17.96 -10.84 -11.53
C SER A 95 16.87 -9.78 -11.36
N LEU A 96 16.13 -9.47 -12.43
CA LEU A 96 14.97 -8.57 -12.35
C LEU A 96 13.92 -9.13 -11.39
N LEU A 97 13.49 -10.39 -11.58
CA LEU A 97 12.45 -10.98 -10.75
C LEU A 97 12.88 -11.10 -9.28
N GLU A 98 14.16 -11.38 -9.01
CA GLU A 98 14.71 -11.40 -7.65
C GLU A 98 14.66 -10.00 -7.01
N GLU A 99 15.09 -8.96 -7.72
CA GLU A 99 15.02 -7.59 -7.21
C GLU A 99 13.58 -7.17 -6.93
N ILE A 100 12.64 -7.47 -7.84
CA ILE A 100 11.22 -7.18 -7.64
C ILE A 100 10.69 -7.89 -6.39
N HIS A 101 11.10 -9.15 -6.15
CA HIS A 101 10.70 -9.87 -4.95
C HIS A 101 11.26 -9.25 -3.66
N ILE A 102 12.50 -8.74 -3.69
CA ILE A 102 13.09 -7.98 -2.58
C ILE A 102 12.28 -6.71 -2.31
N GLN A 103 11.95 -5.93 -3.35
CA GLN A 103 11.19 -4.69 -3.21
C GLN A 103 9.75 -4.93 -2.72
N GLN A 104 9.13 -6.04 -3.12
CA GLN A 104 7.82 -6.45 -2.60
C GLN A 104 7.85 -6.71 -1.08
N LYS A 105 8.92 -7.32 -0.56
CA LYS A 105 9.11 -7.53 0.88
C LYS A 105 9.27 -6.21 1.61
N VAL A 106 10.16 -5.35 1.13
CA VAL A 106 10.38 -4.01 1.70
C VAL A 106 9.09 -3.19 1.73
N PHE A 107 8.29 -3.25 0.66
CA PHE A 107 6.99 -2.59 0.62
C PHE A 107 6.03 -3.15 1.68
N THR A 108 5.95 -4.47 1.83
CA THR A 108 5.09 -5.11 2.82
C THR A 108 5.50 -4.73 4.25
N GLU A 109 6.80 -4.81 4.55
CA GLU A 109 7.37 -4.39 5.84
C GLU A 109 7.04 -2.92 6.14
N LYS A 110 7.08 -2.06 5.11
CA LYS A 110 6.74 -0.65 5.30
C LYS A 110 5.27 -0.45 5.63
N LEU A 111 4.37 -1.23 5.03
CA LEU A 111 2.95 -1.19 5.37
C LEU A 111 2.69 -1.69 6.79
N ASP A 112 3.40 -2.72 7.25
CA ASP A 112 3.35 -3.18 8.64
C ASP A 112 3.78 -2.07 9.61
N GLU A 113 4.89 -1.38 9.35
CA GLU A 113 5.33 -0.24 10.16
C GLU A 113 4.27 0.87 10.23
N ILE A 114 3.69 1.25 9.09
CA ILE A 114 2.65 2.27 9.02
C ILE A 114 1.43 1.85 9.85
N SER A 115 1.06 0.57 9.76
CA SER A 115 -0.05 0.01 10.51
C SER A 115 0.16 0.08 12.02
N GLU A 116 1.34 -0.33 12.51
CA GLU A 116 1.64 -0.26 13.94
C GLU A 116 1.69 1.20 14.45
N GLU A 117 2.29 2.13 13.69
CA GLU A 117 2.28 3.56 14.05
C GLU A 117 0.86 4.12 14.19
N LEU A 118 -0.06 3.74 13.30
CA LEU A 118 -1.44 4.21 13.32
C LEU A 118 -2.24 3.54 14.43
N LYS A 119 -1.99 2.26 14.70
CA LYS A 119 -2.56 1.52 15.83
C LYS A 119 -2.17 2.13 17.17
N GLU A 120 -0.92 2.54 17.36
CA GLU A 120 -0.48 3.23 18.59
C GLU A 120 -1.17 4.59 18.80
N LYS A 121 -1.49 5.29 17.70
CA LYS A 121 -2.19 6.58 17.73
C LYS A 121 -3.70 6.43 17.89
N ALA A 122 -4.30 5.30 17.50
CA ALA A 122 -5.74 5.07 17.59
C ALA A 122 -6.31 5.24 19.01
N PRO A 123 -5.66 4.74 20.10
CA PRO A 123 -6.05 5.07 21.46
C PRO A 123 -6.08 6.58 21.73
N GLN A 124 -5.08 7.33 21.25
CA GLN A 124 -4.99 8.79 21.44
C GLN A 124 -6.14 9.53 20.74
N PHE A 125 -6.51 9.11 19.53
CA PHE A 125 -7.67 9.65 18.81
C PHE A 125 -9.00 9.34 19.51
N LEU A 126 -9.16 8.14 20.06
CA LEU A 126 -10.33 7.77 20.85
C LEU A 126 -10.47 8.61 22.12
N TYR A 127 -9.36 8.88 22.84
CA TYR A 127 -9.37 9.81 23.97
C TYR A 127 -9.75 11.24 23.53
N HIS A 128 -9.27 11.70 22.38
CA HIS A 128 -9.57 13.05 21.88
C HIS A 128 -11.02 13.24 21.42
N LEU A 129 -11.67 12.18 20.93
CA LEU A 129 -13.07 12.18 20.48
C LEU A 129 -14.07 11.95 21.61
N THR A 130 -13.62 11.38 22.74
CA THR A 130 -14.47 11.12 23.92
C THR A 130 -14.40 12.22 24.98
N LEU A 131 -13.44 13.15 24.86
CA LEU A 131 -13.37 14.31 25.73
C LEU A 131 -14.48 15.31 25.38
N PRO A 132 -15.31 15.75 26.36
CA PRO A 132 -16.24 16.85 26.16
C PRO A 132 -15.47 18.10 25.71
N GLY A 133 -15.99 18.84 24.74
CA GLY A 133 -15.31 20.01 24.14
C GLY A 133 -14.88 21.11 25.12
N SER A 134 -15.33 21.06 26.39
CA SER A 134 -14.88 21.92 27.48
C SER A 134 -13.48 21.58 28.04
N LEU A 135 -12.95 20.37 27.80
CA LEU A 135 -11.62 19.95 28.26
C LEU A 135 -10.54 20.10 27.18
N GLN A 136 -10.92 20.33 25.92
CA GLN A 136 -9.99 20.54 24.81
C GLN A 136 -9.27 21.90 24.87
N GLN A 137 -9.81 22.87 25.62
CA GLN A 137 -9.22 24.23 25.77
C GLN A 137 -8.20 24.35 26.91
N VAL A 138 -7.97 23.31 27.71
CA VAL A 138 -7.10 23.39 28.92
C VAL A 138 -5.69 22.82 28.68
N LEU A 139 -5.40 22.34 27.46
CA LEU A 139 -4.12 21.69 27.10
C LEU A 139 -3.29 22.50 26.08
N TRP A 140 -3.34 23.83 26.18
CA TRP A 140 -2.40 24.75 25.55
C TRP A 140 -1.74 25.65 26.60
#